data_AF-A0A2C1YSP1-F1
#
_entry.id   AF-A0A2C1YSP1-F1
#
_cell.length_a   1.000
_cell.length_b   1.000
_cell.length_c   1.000
_cell.angle_alpha   90.00
_cell.angle_beta   90.00
_cell.angle_gamma   90.00
#
_symmetry.space_group_name_H-M   'P 1'
#
loop_
_entity.id
_entity.type
_entity.pdbx_description
1 polymer ?
#
loop_
_entity_poly.entity_id
_entity_poly.type
_entity_poly.pdbx_seq_one_letter_code
_entity_poly.pdbx_strand_id
1 'polypeptide(L)' 'MRHEFKILKLEFGKNSVRLIINCQTTHSIPNLIKALKGGSARFCIRSFLILK' A
#
# COMPACT_ATOMS: atom_id res chain seq x y z
N MET A 1 12.85 -12.37 1.48
CA MET A 1 11.45 -12.71 1.15
C MET A 1 10.82 -11.56 0.39
N ARG A 2 10.76 -11.64 -0.94
CA ARG A 2 10.03 -10.65 -1.75
C ARG A 2 8.57 -11.04 -1.66
N HIS A 3 7.73 -10.21 -1.07
CA HIS A 3 6.28 -10.42 -1.14
C HIS A 3 5.89 -10.47 -2.62
N GLU A 4 5.46 -11.63 -3.12
CA GLU A 4 5.23 -11.89 -4.55
C GLU A 4 3.86 -11.37 -4.99
N PHE A 5 3.56 -10.11 -4.68
CA PHE A 5 2.41 -9.42 -5.25
C PHE A 5 2.90 -8.31 -6.18
N LYS A 6 2.16 -8.10 -7.26
CA LYS A 6 2.44 -7.06 -8.25
C LYS A 6 1.32 -6.05 -8.23
N ILE A 7 1.64 -4.77 -8.02
CA ILE A 7 0.69 -3.68 -8.21
C ILE A 7 0.57 -3.46 -9.72
N LEU A 8 -0.60 -3.74 -10.28
CA LEU A 8 -0.90 -3.55 -11.70
C LEU A 8 -1.35 -2.12 -11.99
N LYS A 9 -2.10 -1.52 -11.06
CA LYS A 9 -2.60 -0.15 -11.20
C LYS A 9 -2.71 0.53 -9.85
N LEU A 10 -2.38 1.82 -9.83
CA LEU A 10 -2.52 2.71 -8.69
C LEU A 10 -3.17 4.00 -9.15
N GLU A 11 -4.32 4.35 -8.60
CA GLU A 11 -5.01 5.60 -8.87
C GLU A 11 -5.27 6.34 -7.57
N PHE A 12 -4.91 7.62 -7.54
CA PHE A 12 -5.21 8.51 -6.41
C PHE A 12 -6.48 9.30 -6.72
N GLY A 13 -7.51 9.10 -5.91
CA GLY A 13 -8.66 9.99 -5.82
C GLY A 13 -8.42 11.06 -4.74
N LYS A 14 -9.37 11.99 -4.60
CA LYS A 14 -9.26 13.11 -3.64
C LYS A 14 -9.06 12.65 -2.19
N ASN A 15 -9.77 11.59 -1.78
CA ASN A 15 -9.76 11.08 -0.40
C ASN A 15 -9.54 9.56 -0.34
N SER A 16 -9.24 8.93 -1.47
CA SER A 16 -9.15 7.48 -1.57
C SER A 16 -8.10 7.06 -2.59
N VAL A 17 -7.61 5.84 -2.44
CA VAL A 17 -6.66 5.24 -3.37
C VAL A 17 -7.25 3.95 -3.88
N ARG A 18 -7.23 3.75 -5.19
CA ARG A 18 -7.61 2.49 -5.84
C ARG A 18 -6.36 1.75 -6.25
N LEU A 19 -6.26 0.49 -5.82
CA LEU A 19 -5.14 -0.40 -6.10
C LEU A 19 -5.67 -1.64 -6.81
N ILE A 20 -5.09 -1.97 -7.96
CA ILE A 20 -5.27 -3.28 -8.60
C ILE A 20 -4.00 -4.08 -8.33
N ILE A 21 -4.13 -5.18 -7.61
CA ILE A 21 -3.00 -6.00 -7.16
C ILE A 21 -3.21 -7.41 -7.68
N ASN A 22 -2.20 -7.94 -8.36
CA ASN A 22 -2.10 -9.36 -8.64
C ASN A 22 -1.40 -10.05 -7.47
N CYS A 23 -2.10 -10.98 -6.81
CA CYS A 23 -1.55 -11.76 -5.71
C CYS A 23 -1.91 -13.25 -5.88
N GLN A 24 -1.04 -14.13 -5.37
CA GLN A 24 -1.35 -15.56 -5.26
C GLN A 24 -2.38 -15.83 -4.15
N THR A 25 -3.13 -16.92 -4.26
CA THR A 25 -4.16 -17.35 -3.30
C THR A 25 -3.62 -17.65 -1.89
N THR A 26 -2.31 -17.89 -1.77
CA THR A 26 -1.58 -18.05 -0.51
C THR A 26 -1.43 -16.75 0.28
N HIS A 27 -1.63 -15.59 -0.37
CA HIS A 27 -1.55 -14.30 0.29
C HIS A 27 -2.84 -13.95 1.00
N SER A 28 -2.78 -13.82 2.32
CA SER A 28 -3.87 -13.26 3.11
C SER A 28 -4.08 -11.78 2.77
N ILE A 29 -5.24 -11.46 2.19
CA ILE A 29 -5.64 -10.10 1.81
C ILE A 29 -5.56 -9.13 3.01
N PRO A 30 -6.08 -9.46 4.21
CA PRO A 30 -5.93 -8.60 5.39
C PRO A 30 -4.49 -8.21 5.72
N ASN A 31 -3.56 -9.17 5.64
CA ASN A 31 -2.15 -8.93 5.94
C ASN A 31 -1.50 -8.01 4.89
N LEU A 32 -1.85 -8.22 3.61
CA LEU A 32 -1.40 -7.37 2.51
C LEU A 32 -1.88 -5.93 2.69
N ILE A 33 -3.16 -5.72 2.99
CA ILE A 33 -3.73 -4.38 3.21
C ILE A 33 -3.13 -3.71 4.45
N LYS A 34 -2.90 -4.47 5.53
CA LYS A 34 -2.26 -3.96 6.75
C LYS A 34 -0.85 -3.45 6.46
N ALA A 35 -0.05 -4.22 5.71
CA ALA A 35 1.30 -3.84 5.32
C ALA A 35 1.30 -2.58 4.43
N LEU A 36 0.43 -2.54 3.42
CA LEU A 36 0.34 -1.41 2.48
C LEU A 36 -0.06 -0.12 3.19
N LYS A 37 -1.19 -0.13 3.93
CA LYS A 37 -1.69 1.06 4.63
C LYS A 37 -0.77 1.51 5.76
N GLY A 38 -0.30 0.57 6.59
CA GLY A 38 0.56 0.88 7.72
C GLY A 38 1.92 1.40 7.29
N GLY A 39 2.52 0.77 6.27
CA GLY A 39 3.78 1.21 5.69
C GLY A 39 3.67 2.59 5.03
N SER A 40 2.63 2.82 4.22
CA SER A 40 2.43 4.11 3.57
C SER A 40 2.13 5.23 4.57
N ALA A 41 1.32 4.98 5.60
CA ALA A 41 1.03 5.97 6.63
C ALA A 41 2.30 6.40 7.37
N ARG A 42 3.13 5.44 7.80
CA ARG A 42 4.40 5.74 8.46
C ARG A 42 5.33 6.56 7.57
N PHE A 43 5.41 6.21 6.29
CA PHE A 43 6.26 6.93 5.34
C PHE A 43 5.74 8.35 5.07
N CYS A 44 4.45 8.52 4.79
CA CYS A 44 3.83 9.82 4.58
C CYS A 44 4.00 10.74 5.79
N ILE A 45 3.75 10.24 7.00
CA ILE A 45 3.93 11.02 8.23
C ILE A 45 5.39 11.48 8.35
N ARG A 46 6.36 10.57 8.16
CA ARG A 46 7.77 10.91 8.28
C ARG A 46 8.25 11.89 7.20
N SER A 47 7.85 11.69 5.95
CA SER A 47 8.29 12.53 4.83
C SER A 47 7.61 13.90 4.80
N PHE A 48 6.36 14.01 5.29
CA PHE A 48 5.61 15.26 5.26
C PHE A 48 5.73 16.08 6.55
N LEU A 49 6.04 15.47 7.72
CA LEU A 49 6.37 16.23 8.93
C LEU A 49 7.72 16.98 8.84
N ILE A 50 8.60 16.61 7.90
CA ILE A 50 9.88 17.31 7.67
C ILE A 50 9.68 18.60 6.84
N LEU A 51 8.49 18.82 6.25
CA LEU A 51 8.12 20.04 5.53
C LEU A 51 7.34 21.03 6.43
N LYS A 52 7.71 21.13 7.71
CA LYS A 52 7.27 22.19 8.63
C LYS A 52 8.46 23.01 9.09
#